data_AF-A0A9P7ZLI2-F1
#
_entry.id   AF-A0A9P7ZLI2-F1
#
_cell.length_a   1.000
_cell.length_b   1.000
_cell.length_c   1.000
_cell.angle_alpha   90.00
_cell.angle_beta   90.00
_cell.angle_gamma   90.00
#
_symmetry.space_group_name_H-M   'P 1'
#
loop_
_entity.id
_entity.type
_entity.pdbx_description
1 polymer ?
#
loop_
_entity_poly.entity_id
_entity_poly.type
_entity_poly.pdbx_seq_one_letter_code
_entity_poly.pdbx_strand_id
1 'polypeptide(L)'
;MSTGPRSRSYEAIYPFVVAGQRLAYHANPNVQPVSYALNNCKGRSGPLALVVTAEWMRTTFVYGDTGLSAQKARWRWCYNAMTNVRIMDIATGSHYSKKIRQTQWGKWSPDFTRAVLESLRTGVLSSEMREVIDTKERSRYFKIPLRSMTELGRTIQPRLHDIADHYGISADEFDECFTIMSPHSPGLRVFFPFHVTARKDAVALGWDWQYTLSAARSMLQRMRSACNRLAEAAGLGEKGMDKERVLYWICHVLCRQAAFGLPRLPWDCSPCKISLCHDQEHGIAMLFGLDESRGTFDHVQSFDLAKATVCLDTKAANMAMWDFHPSEWFTVLRPMLLQVPLYHPFWRPDESLGDASWLEPVSTEPEFVVPPFPQFEVPLVSLDGFLDGRTNAITNFPCGECEETFATPGDVMAHGR
;
A
#
# COMPACT_ATOMS: atom_id res chain seq x y z
N MET A 1 28.52 -3.64 7.33
CA MET A 1 27.48 -3.17 8.28
C MET A 1 26.18 -3.81 7.84
N SER A 2 25.57 -4.69 8.64
CA SER A 2 24.27 -5.26 8.26
C SER A 2 23.21 -4.16 8.34
N THR A 3 22.37 -4.08 7.32
CA THR A 3 21.27 -3.15 7.22
C THR A 3 20.13 -3.62 8.12
N GLY A 4 20.19 -3.30 9.43
CA GLY A 4 19.12 -3.54 10.44
C GLY A 4 17.89 -2.62 10.27
N PRO A 5 16.75 -2.85 10.96
CA PRO A 5 15.54 -2.00 10.82
C PRO A 5 15.77 -0.59 11.38
N ARG A 6 16.72 -0.46 12.30
CA ARG A 6 17.22 0.79 12.88
C ARG A 6 18.42 1.36 12.13
N SER A 7 18.92 0.64 11.12
CA SER A 7 20.03 1.15 10.32
C SER A 7 19.61 2.38 9.55
N ARG A 8 20.55 3.31 9.46
CA ARG A 8 20.33 4.62 8.84
C ARG A 8 20.42 4.47 7.33
N SER A 9 19.35 4.83 6.64
CA SER A 9 19.36 5.13 5.22
C SER A 9 19.55 6.63 5.05
N TYR A 10 20.47 7.05 4.19
CA TYR A 10 20.52 8.44 3.75
C TYR A 10 19.34 8.68 2.79
N GLU A 11 18.35 9.43 3.25
CA GLU A 11 17.12 9.67 2.51
C GLU A 11 16.55 11.02 2.93
N ALA A 12 15.82 11.68 2.04
CA ALA A 12 15.23 12.95 2.38
C ALA A 12 13.83 12.76 3.00
N ILE A 13 13.60 13.36 4.16
CA ILE A 13 12.30 13.33 4.85
C ILE A 13 11.19 13.85 3.92
N TYR A 14 11.54 14.83 3.08
CA TYR A 14 10.83 15.17 1.85
C TYR A 14 11.70 14.88 0.63
N PRO A 15 11.40 13.85 -0.18
CA PRO A 15 12.36 13.32 -1.14
C PRO A 15 12.48 14.14 -2.44
N PHE A 16 11.71 15.22 -2.58
CA PHE A 16 11.61 16.00 -3.82
C PHE A 16 12.24 17.38 -3.65
N VAL A 17 13.12 17.77 -4.58
CA VAL A 17 13.77 19.09 -4.60
C VAL A 17 14.09 19.49 -6.03
N VAL A 18 14.08 20.78 -6.35
CA VAL A 18 14.59 21.27 -7.64
C VAL A 18 16.11 21.39 -7.56
N ALA A 19 16.79 20.66 -8.44
CA ALA A 19 18.24 20.70 -8.57
C ALA A 19 18.62 21.16 -9.98
N GLY A 20 19.23 22.34 -10.08
CA GLY A 20 19.44 23.04 -11.35
C GLY A 20 18.13 23.65 -11.86
N GLN A 21 17.47 23.01 -12.83
CA GLN A 21 16.21 23.46 -13.44
C GLN A 21 15.15 22.36 -13.52
N ARG A 22 15.32 21.27 -12.76
CA ARG A 22 14.43 20.11 -12.83
C ARG A 22 14.17 19.56 -11.45
N LEU A 23 13.01 18.92 -11.31
CA LEU A 23 12.73 18.14 -10.12
C LEU A 23 13.69 16.94 -10.02
N ALA A 24 14.17 16.70 -8.81
CA ALA A 24 15.03 15.59 -8.44
C ALA A 24 14.42 14.83 -7.27
N TYR A 25 14.72 13.52 -7.22
CA TYR A 25 14.36 12.61 -6.13
C TYR A 25 15.65 12.23 -5.42
N HIS A 26 15.73 12.40 -4.10
CA HIS A 26 16.93 12.15 -3.28
C HIS A 26 18.12 13.03 -3.70
N ALA A 27 17.96 14.34 -3.65
CA ALA A 27 19.07 15.27 -3.83
C ALA A 27 19.23 16.15 -2.59
N ASN A 28 20.48 16.56 -2.31
CA ASN A 28 20.78 17.58 -1.30
C ASN A 28 19.99 18.86 -1.60
N PRO A 29 19.55 19.62 -0.59
CA PRO A 29 20.01 19.60 0.81
C PRO A 29 19.23 18.69 1.78
N ASN A 30 18.15 18.03 1.36
CA ASN A 30 17.19 17.47 2.33
C ASN A 30 17.48 16.05 2.80
N VAL A 31 18.63 15.47 2.41
CA VAL A 31 18.99 14.09 2.76
C VAL A 31 19.40 14.04 4.23
N GLN A 32 18.63 13.31 5.03
CA GLN A 32 18.92 13.03 6.44
C GLN A 32 18.96 11.52 6.70
N PRO A 33 19.53 11.07 7.82
CA PRO A 33 19.35 9.70 8.23
C PRO A 33 17.88 9.42 8.57
N VAL A 34 17.23 8.53 7.84
CA VAL A 34 15.93 7.94 8.22
C VAL A 34 16.07 6.44 8.41
N SER A 35 15.11 5.80 9.07
CA SER A 35 15.10 4.33 9.13
C SER A 35 14.97 3.74 7.73
N TYR A 36 15.84 2.79 7.42
CA TYR A 36 15.79 2.00 6.19
C TYR A 36 14.41 1.36 5.96
N ALA A 37 13.78 0.86 7.03
CA ALA A 37 12.47 0.22 6.95
C ALA A 37 11.36 1.20 6.55
N LEU A 38 11.34 2.42 7.10
CA LEU A 38 10.36 3.45 6.71
C LEU A 38 10.53 3.88 5.25
N ASN A 39 11.77 3.99 4.78
CA ASN A 39 12.05 4.29 3.38
C ASN A 39 11.51 3.19 2.46
N ASN A 40 11.81 1.93 2.77
CA ASN A 40 11.33 0.82 1.97
C ASN A 40 9.80 0.67 2.01
N CYS A 41 9.18 0.96 3.16
CA CYS A 41 7.72 0.94 3.34
C CYS A 41 7.02 1.87 2.33
N LYS A 42 7.45 3.13 2.20
CA LYS A 42 6.91 4.08 1.21
C LYS A 42 7.30 3.73 -0.23
N GLY A 43 8.42 3.03 -0.40
CA GLY A 43 9.01 2.74 -1.71
C GLY A 43 9.36 4.01 -2.48
N ARG A 44 8.65 4.27 -3.58
CA ARG A 44 8.90 5.42 -4.47
C ARG A 44 7.84 6.52 -4.35
N SER A 45 6.87 6.34 -3.47
CA SER A 45 5.80 7.31 -3.24
C SER A 45 6.33 8.51 -2.44
N GLY A 46 5.59 9.62 -2.49
CA GLY A 46 5.83 10.77 -1.62
C GLY A 46 5.57 10.47 -0.13
N PRO A 47 5.79 11.46 0.75
CA PRO A 47 5.66 11.28 2.20
C PRO A 47 4.26 10.82 2.62
N LEU A 48 3.21 11.27 1.91
CA LEU A 48 1.81 10.97 2.23
C LEU A 48 1.49 9.48 2.26
N ALA A 49 2.15 8.65 1.43
CA ALA A 49 1.95 7.20 1.46
C ALA A 49 2.28 6.61 2.83
N LEU A 50 3.36 7.07 3.46
CA LEU A 50 3.76 6.60 4.78
C LEU A 50 2.79 7.08 5.86
N VAL A 51 2.38 8.35 5.78
CA VAL A 51 1.46 8.98 6.74
C VAL A 51 0.09 8.32 6.73
N VAL A 52 -0.49 8.09 5.54
CA VAL A 52 -1.79 7.42 5.40
C VAL A 52 -1.70 5.96 5.84
N THR A 53 -0.58 5.28 5.57
CA THR A 53 -0.35 3.91 6.07
C THR A 53 -0.33 3.89 7.60
N ALA A 54 0.39 4.81 8.24
CA ALA A 54 0.45 4.94 9.69
C ALA A 54 -0.91 5.27 10.31
N GLU A 55 -1.70 6.14 9.68
CA GLU A 55 -3.04 6.48 10.16
C GLU A 55 -4.02 5.31 10.04
N TRP A 56 -3.92 4.54 8.96
CA TRP A 56 -4.70 3.32 8.85
C TRP A 56 -4.33 2.34 9.96
N MET A 57 -3.04 2.17 10.27
CA MET A 57 -2.59 1.35 11.40
C MET A 57 -3.14 1.86 12.73
N ARG A 58 -3.08 3.18 13.00
CA ARG A 58 -3.65 3.75 14.23
C ARG A 58 -5.15 3.49 14.33
N THR A 59 -5.89 3.68 13.23
CA THR A 59 -7.32 3.39 13.17
C THR A 59 -7.60 1.92 13.49
N THR A 60 -6.82 0.99 12.95
CA THR A 60 -7.02 -0.45 13.17
C THR A 60 -6.60 -0.90 14.58
N PHE A 61 -5.50 -0.38 15.10
CA PHE A 61 -4.80 -0.97 16.24
C PHE A 61 -4.79 -0.14 17.52
N VAL A 62 -5.03 1.16 17.42
CA VAL A 62 -4.95 2.10 18.56
C VAL A 62 -6.34 2.64 18.88
N TYR A 63 -7.12 2.98 17.85
CA TYR A 63 -8.46 3.56 18.02
C TYR A 63 -9.59 2.52 18.02
N GLY A 64 -9.29 1.25 18.31
CA GLY A 64 -10.28 0.17 18.34
C GLY A 64 -11.47 0.44 19.27
N ASP A 65 -11.24 1.21 20.33
CA ASP A 65 -12.25 1.54 21.36
C ASP A 65 -13.19 2.69 20.95
N THR A 66 -12.96 3.34 19.79
CA THR A 66 -13.78 4.48 19.32
C THR A 66 -15.13 4.07 18.70
N GLY A 67 -15.43 2.76 18.69
CA GLY A 67 -16.63 2.18 18.11
C GLY A 67 -16.52 1.88 16.62
N LEU A 68 -17.11 0.77 16.19
CA LEU A 68 -16.97 0.23 14.82
C LEU A 68 -17.40 1.21 13.73
N SER A 69 -18.42 2.05 13.98
CA SER A 69 -18.90 3.02 12.99
C SER A 69 -17.86 4.11 12.71
N ALA A 70 -17.29 4.72 13.76
CA ALA A 70 -16.24 5.73 13.63
C ALA A 70 -14.97 5.14 13.00
N GLN A 71 -14.62 3.91 13.38
CA GLN A 71 -13.49 3.18 12.81
C GLN A 71 -13.68 2.93 11.30
N LYS A 72 -14.88 2.49 10.88
CA LYS A 72 -15.23 2.30 9.46
C LYS A 72 -15.13 3.61 8.66
N ALA A 73 -15.60 4.72 9.21
CA ALA A 73 -15.52 6.02 8.56
C ALA A 73 -14.07 6.51 8.38
N ARG A 74 -13.21 6.27 9.38
CA ARG A 74 -11.77 6.56 9.29
C ARG A 74 -11.04 5.63 8.31
N TRP A 75 -11.34 4.33 8.32
CA TRP A 75 -10.80 3.40 7.31
C TRP A 75 -11.20 3.81 5.90
N ARG A 76 -12.42 4.35 5.72
CA ARG A 76 -12.87 4.88 4.44
C ARG A 76 -12.04 6.08 4.01
N TRP A 77 -11.80 7.03 4.93
CA TRP A 77 -10.91 8.16 4.66
C TRP A 77 -9.50 7.69 4.26
N CYS A 78 -8.88 6.77 5.03
CA CYS A 78 -7.56 6.22 4.73
C CYS A 78 -7.52 5.50 3.37
N TYR A 79 -8.58 4.78 3.03
CA TYR A 79 -8.73 4.12 1.74
C TYR A 79 -8.74 5.13 0.59
N ASN A 80 -9.58 6.17 0.67
CA ASN A 80 -9.66 7.22 -0.34
C ASN A 80 -8.32 7.96 -0.45
N ALA A 81 -7.72 8.32 0.67
CA ALA A 81 -6.43 8.98 0.73
C ALA A 81 -5.31 8.15 0.08
N MET A 82 -5.26 6.84 0.35
CA MET A 82 -4.28 5.94 -0.27
C MET A 82 -4.51 5.79 -1.78
N THR A 83 -5.78 5.76 -2.21
CA THR A 83 -6.14 5.78 -3.64
C THR A 83 -5.69 7.08 -4.31
N ASN A 84 -5.89 8.23 -3.67
CA ASN A 84 -5.48 9.54 -4.18
C ASN A 84 -3.95 9.71 -4.21
N VAL A 85 -3.24 9.23 -3.19
CA VAL A 85 -1.78 9.13 -3.22
C VAL A 85 -1.30 8.29 -4.41
N ARG A 86 -2.01 7.19 -4.71
CA ARG A 86 -1.66 6.37 -5.87
C ARG A 86 -1.94 7.11 -7.19
N ILE A 87 -3.05 7.81 -7.30
CA ILE A 87 -3.39 8.64 -8.46
C ILE A 87 -2.29 9.69 -8.68
N MET A 88 -1.84 10.37 -7.62
CA MET A 88 -0.70 11.29 -7.65
C MET A 88 0.57 10.62 -8.18
N ASP A 89 0.94 9.44 -7.66
CA ASP A 89 2.15 8.73 -8.10
C ASP A 89 2.11 8.33 -9.58
N ILE A 90 0.92 8.06 -10.12
CA ILE A 90 0.73 7.77 -11.55
C ILE A 90 0.81 9.04 -12.37
N ALA A 91 0.12 10.08 -11.93
CA ALA A 91 0.02 11.34 -12.64
C ALA A 91 1.40 12.01 -12.75
N THR A 92 2.13 12.07 -11.64
CA THR A 92 3.51 12.61 -11.53
C THR A 92 4.60 11.68 -12.08
N GLY A 93 4.30 10.40 -12.32
CA GLY A 93 5.28 9.42 -12.79
C GLY A 93 6.29 8.95 -11.72
N SER A 94 6.03 9.21 -10.43
CA SER A 94 6.91 8.84 -9.32
C SER A 94 7.28 7.35 -9.28
N HIS A 95 6.37 6.49 -9.75
CA HIS A 95 6.55 5.04 -9.80
C HIS A 95 7.54 4.54 -10.87
N TYR A 96 7.87 5.37 -11.88
CA TYR A 96 8.80 4.99 -12.95
C TYR A 96 10.25 4.87 -12.48
N SER A 97 11.12 4.33 -13.35
CA SER A 97 12.57 4.30 -13.10
C SER A 97 13.14 5.72 -13.07
N LYS A 98 14.29 5.90 -12.41
CA LYS A 98 14.95 7.21 -12.27
C LYS A 98 15.09 7.94 -13.61
N LYS A 99 15.54 7.24 -14.67
CA LYS A 99 15.74 7.81 -16.01
C LYS A 99 14.44 8.35 -16.61
N ILE A 100 13.39 7.53 -16.65
CA ILE A 100 12.09 7.91 -17.23
C ILE A 100 11.49 9.10 -16.48
N ARG A 101 11.56 9.04 -15.14
CA ARG A 101 11.03 10.07 -14.26
C ARG A 101 11.74 11.41 -14.46
N GLN A 102 13.07 11.43 -14.50
CA GLN A 102 13.85 12.65 -14.76
C GLN A 102 13.54 13.26 -16.13
N THR A 103 13.33 12.43 -17.15
CA THR A 103 12.93 12.91 -18.49
C THR A 103 11.53 13.54 -18.49
N GLN A 104 10.58 12.97 -17.74
CA GLN A 104 9.24 13.54 -17.60
C GLN A 104 9.29 14.87 -16.85
N TRP A 105 9.97 14.90 -15.71
CA TRP A 105 10.06 16.07 -14.83
C TRP A 105 10.83 17.24 -15.44
N GLY A 106 11.80 16.96 -16.33
CA GLY A 106 12.54 18.01 -17.05
C GLY A 106 11.69 18.81 -18.05
N LYS A 107 10.41 18.44 -18.26
CA LYS A 107 9.48 19.15 -19.15
C LYS A 107 8.51 20.06 -18.40
N TRP A 108 8.55 20.07 -17.07
CA TRP A 108 7.61 20.82 -16.25
C TRP A 108 7.98 22.29 -16.18
N SER A 109 6.97 23.17 -16.20
CA SER A 109 7.18 24.58 -15.86
C SER A 109 7.48 24.73 -14.36
N PRO A 110 8.09 25.84 -13.93
CA PRO A 110 8.29 26.13 -12.51
C PRO A 110 7.00 26.12 -11.70
N ASP A 111 5.92 26.72 -12.22
CA ASP A 111 4.62 26.78 -11.55
C ASP A 111 3.98 25.40 -11.41
N PHE A 112 4.02 24.59 -12.47
CA PHE A 112 3.55 23.21 -12.41
C PHE A 112 4.37 22.40 -11.40
N THR A 113 5.69 22.61 -11.36
CA THR A 113 6.57 21.95 -10.38
C THR A 113 6.19 22.32 -8.95
N ARG A 114 5.93 23.60 -8.66
CA ARG A 114 5.46 24.06 -7.35
C ARG A 114 4.13 23.42 -6.98
N ALA A 115 3.15 23.42 -7.89
CA ALA A 115 1.82 22.81 -7.66
C ALA A 115 1.92 21.31 -7.37
N VAL A 116 2.77 20.58 -8.09
CA VAL A 116 3.04 19.16 -7.84
C VAL A 116 3.69 18.94 -6.48
N LEU A 117 4.68 19.75 -6.09
CA LEU A 117 5.35 19.60 -4.80
C LEU A 117 4.40 19.85 -3.63
N GLU A 118 3.53 20.84 -3.75
CA GLU A 118 2.46 21.09 -2.80
C GLU A 118 1.54 19.86 -2.71
N SER A 119 1.04 19.39 -3.84
CA SER A 119 0.15 18.22 -3.89
C SER A 119 0.81 16.97 -3.27
N LEU A 120 2.10 16.73 -3.51
CA LEU A 120 2.83 15.57 -2.98
C LEU A 120 3.07 15.62 -1.47
N ARG A 121 3.00 16.80 -0.83
CA ARG A 121 3.22 16.98 0.61
C ARG A 121 1.94 17.22 1.41
N THR A 122 0.89 17.72 0.77
CA THR A 122 -0.40 18.01 1.43
C THR A 122 -1.52 17.14 0.94
N GLY A 123 -1.48 16.67 -0.30
CA GLY A 123 -2.62 16.00 -0.90
C GLY A 123 -3.74 16.96 -1.26
N VAL A 124 -3.48 18.27 -1.32
CA VAL A 124 -4.39 19.23 -1.93
C VAL A 124 -4.35 19.04 -3.45
N LEU A 125 -5.53 18.94 -4.07
CA LEU A 125 -5.65 18.74 -5.50
C LEU A 125 -5.69 20.09 -6.24
N SER A 126 -4.53 20.51 -6.73
CA SER A 126 -4.40 21.68 -7.60
C SER A 126 -5.10 21.50 -8.95
N SER A 127 -5.44 22.61 -9.60
CA SER A 127 -5.96 22.65 -10.98
C SER A 127 -5.02 21.97 -11.97
N GLU A 128 -3.72 22.17 -11.80
CA GLU A 128 -2.64 21.62 -12.59
C GLU A 128 -2.60 20.10 -12.47
N MET A 129 -2.74 19.58 -11.24
CA MET A 129 -2.82 18.13 -11.05
C MET A 129 -4.12 17.55 -11.59
N ARG A 130 -5.25 18.26 -11.45
CA ARG A 130 -6.52 17.84 -12.03
C ARG A 130 -6.39 17.63 -13.54
N GLU A 131 -5.83 18.59 -14.27
CA GLU A 131 -5.62 18.49 -15.71
C GLU A 131 -4.77 17.27 -16.10
N VAL A 132 -3.68 17.01 -15.36
CA VAL A 132 -2.83 15.83 -15.61
C VAL A 132 -3.52 14.51 -15.29
N ILE A 133 -4.42 14.51 -14.30
CA ILE A 133 -5.20 13.31 -13.96
C ILE A 133 -6.20 13.01 -15.08
N ASP A 134 -6.93 14.04 -15.53
CA ASP A 134 -8.01 13.94 -16.50
C ASP A 134 -7.51 13.57 -17.91
N THR A 135 -6.27 13.93 -18.26
CA THR A 135 -5.64 13.57 -19.55
C THR A 135 -5.18 12.10 -19.62
N LYS A 136 -5.17 11.36 -18.52
CA LYS A 136 -4.74 9.95 -18.51
C LYS A 136 -5.93 9.00 -18.55
N GLU A 137 -5.81 7.96 -19.35
CA GLU A 137 -6.79 6.88 -19.39
C GLU A 137 -7.00 6.26 -18.00
N ARG A 138 -8.26 6.09 -17.60
CA ARG A 138 -8.66 5.46 -16.31
C ARG A 138 -8.03 4.08 -16.11
N SER A 139 -7.87 3.32 -17.19
CA SER A 139 -7.23 2.00 -17.22
C SER A 139 -5.78 1.98 -16.72
N ARG A 140 -5.09 3.14 -16.72
CA ARG A 140 -3.74 3.29 -16.17
C ARG A 140 -3.72 3.32 -14.65
N TYR A 141 -4.84 3.70 -14.04
CA TYR A 141 -5.03 3.75 -12.59
C TYR A 141 -5.58 2.43 -12.06
N PHE A 142 -6.47 1.80 -12.82
CA PHE A 142 -7.05 0.51 -12.50
C PHE A 142 -6.97 -0.42 -13.72
N LYS A 143 -6.21 -1.51 -13.64
CA LYS A 143 -6.18 -2.51 -14.71
C LYS A 143 -7.52 -3.26 -14.74
N ILE A 144 -8.39 -3.00 -15.71
CA ILE A 144 -9.68 -3.68 -15.85
C ILE A 144 -9.62 -4.70 -16.99
N PRO A 145 -9.65 -6.02 -16.73
CA PRO A 145 -9.89 -7.02 -17.77
C PRO A 145 -11.38 -7.05 -18.17
N LEU A 146 -11.68 -7.18 -19.47
CA LEU A 146 -13.02 -7.04 -20.05
C LEU A 146 -13.77 -8.37 -20.32
N ARG A 147 -13.49 -9.48 -19.61
CA ARG A 147 -14.23 -10.75 -19.85
C ARG A 147 -14.68 -11.45 -18.58
N SER A 148 -15.96 -11.80 -18.54
CA SER A 148 -16.51 -12.68 -17.51
C SER A 148 -15.98 -14.12 -17.69
N MET A 149 -15.73 -14.81 -16.58
CA MET A 149 -15.43 -16.24 -16.53
C MET A 149 -16.38 -16.96 -15.57
N THR A 150 -17.68 -16.78 -15.78
CA THR A 150 -18.76 -17.27 -14.90
C THR A 150 -18.65 -18.77 -14.59
N GLU A 151 -18.32 -19.60 -15.57
CA GLU A 151 -18.28 -21.06 -15.43
C GLU A 151 -17.18 -21.52 -14.45
N LEU A 152 -16.01 -20.89 -14.50
CA LEU A 152 -14.92 -21.22 -13.59
C LEU A 152 -15.23 -20.76 -12.15
N GLY A 153 -15.92 -19.63 -11.99
CA GLY A 153 -16.38 -19.14 -10.70
C GLY A 153 -17.30 -20.12 -9.98
N ARG A 154 -18.22 -20.77 -10.71
CA ARG A 154 -19.13 -21.79 -10.15
C ARG A 154 -18.40 -23.04 -9.63
N THR A 155 -17.22 -23.33 -10.16
CA THR A 155 -16.39 -24.46 -9.71
C THR A 155 -15.48 -24.09 -8.54
N ILE A 156 -14.95 -22.86 -8.54
CA ILE A 156 -14.01 -22.40 -7.50
C ILE A 156 -14.74 -21.99 -6.22
N GLN A 157 -15.89 -21.31 -6.31
CA GLN A 157 -16.58 -20.76 -5.15
C GLN A 157 -16.94 -21.81 -4.08
N PRO A 158 -17.57 -22.96 -4.41
CA PRO A 158 -17.87 -23.98 -3.40
C PRO A 158 -16.62 -24.50 -2.70
N ARG A 159 -15.50 -24.63 -3.42
CA ARG A 159 -14.23 -25.07 -2.85
C ARG A 159 -13.64 -24.07 -1.86
N LEU A 160 -13.90 -22.78 -2.05
CA LEU A 160 -13.49 -21.76 -1.08
C LEU A 160 -14.34 -21.83 0.18
N HIS A 161 -15.63 -22.15 0.06
CA HIS A 161 -16.49 -22.42 1.22
C HIS A 161 -16.03 -23.67 1.98
N ASP A 162 -15.67 -24.76 1.29
CA ASP A 162 -15.12 -25.95 1.94
C ASP A 162 -13.84 -25.63 2.76
N ILE A 163 -12.98 -24.74 2.23
CA ILE A 163 -11.79 -24.25 2.96
C ILE A 163 -12.22 -23.43 4.18
N ALA A 164 -13.17 -22.51 4.02
CA ALA A 164 -13.67 -21.67 5.11
C ALA A 164 -14.27 -22.53 6.25
N ASP A 165 -15.10 -23.51 5.89
CA ASP A 165 -15.72 -24.47 6.79
C ASP A 165 -14.67 -25.27 7.56
N HIS A 166 -13.55 -25.64 6.92
CA HIS A 166 -12.42 -26.30 7.57
C HIS A 166 -11.79 -25.44 8.70
N TYR A 167 -11.86 -24.11 8.60
CA TYR A 167 -11.44 -23.18 9.65
C TYR A 167 -12.58 -22.75 10.58
N GLY A 168 -13.78 -23.33 10.44
CA GLY A 168 -14.94 -23.00 11.26
C GLY A 168 -15.59 -21.65 10.91
N ILE A 169 -15.35 -21.13 9.69
CA ILE A 169 -16.00 -19.92 9.17
C ILE A 169 -17.19 -20.36 8.33
N SER A 170 -18.40 -19.91 8.69
CA SER A 170 -19.60 -20.25 7.92
C SER A 170 -19.58 -19.64 6.52
N ALA A 171 -20.34 -20.21 5.59
CA ALA A 171 -20.50 -19.67 4.24
C ALA A 171 -20.98 -18.20 4.24
N ASP A 172 -21.89 -17.83 5.15
CA ASP A 172 -22.39 -16.46 5.27
C ASP A 172 -21.30 -15.50 5.75
N GLU A 173 -20.53 -15.87 6.78
CA GLU A 173 -19.39 -15.07 7.26
C GLU A 173 -18.31 -14.95 6.18
N PHE A 174 -18.03 -16.03 5.46
CA PHE A 174 -17.08 -16.04 4.36
C PHE A 174 -17.53 -15.10 3.24
N ASP A 175 -18.78 -15.19 2.84
CA ASP A 175 -19.36 -14.34 1.81
C ASP A 175 -19.40 -12.88 2.25
N GLU A 176 -19.71 -12.61 3.52
CA GLU A 176 -19.65 -11.28 4.10
C GLU A 176 -18.22 -10.75 4.17
N CYS A 177 -17.20 -11.55 4.43
CA CYS A 177 -15.82 -11.08 4.67
C CYS A 177 -14.93 -11.06 3.43
N PHE A 178 -15.09 -12.03 2.54
CA PHE A 178 -14.11 -12.34 1.50
C PHE A 178 -14.68 -12.41 0.09
N THR A 179 -15.90 -11.93 -0.13
CA THR A 179 -16.49 -11.91 -1.47
C THR A 179 -17.21 -10.60 -1.79
N ILE A 180 -17.47 -10.40 -3.07
CA ILE A 180 -18.36 -9.36 -3.59
C ILE A 180 -19.32 -9.96 -4.61
N MET A 181 -20.45 -9.29 -4.87
CA MET A 181 -21.32 -9.66 -5.98
C MET A 181 -20.60 -9.42 -7.31
N SER A 182 -20.67 -10.40 -8.22
CA SER A 182 -20.12 -10.24 -9.57
C SER A 182 -20.89 -9.11 -10.28
N PRO A 183 -20.19 -8.10 -10.83
CA PRO A 183 -20.83 -7.03 -11.61
C PRO A 183 -21.33 -7.53 -12.97
N HIS A 184 -20.87 -8.68 -13.46
CA HIS A 184 -21.24 -9.23 -14.77
C HIS A 184 -22.13 -10.48 -14.70
N SER A 185 -22.23 -11.13 -13.53
CA SER A 185 -22.96 -12.38 -13.36
C SER A 185 -23.91 -12.28 -12.16
N PRO A 186 -25.17 -11.86 -12.37
CA PRO A 186 -26.15 -11.74 -11.29
C PRO A 186 -26.28 -13.03 -10.48
N GLY A 187 -26.28 -12.90 -9.15
CA GLY A 187 -26.39 -14.03 -8.22
C GLY A 187 -25.09 -14.81 -7.98
N LEU A 188 -24.01 -14.52 -8.71
CA LEU A 188 -22.69 -15.11 -8.48
C LEU A 188 -21.86 -14.20 -7.57
N ARG A 189 -21.14 -14.79 -6.61
CA ARG A 189 -20.14 -14.05 -5.83
C ARG A 189 -18.74 -14.36 -6.34
N VAL A 190 -17.84 -13.42 -6.10
CA VAL A 190 -16.44 -13.48 -6.54
C VAL A 190 -15.57 -13.33 -5.32
N PHE A 191 -14.55 -14.18 -5.21
CA PHE A 191 -13.56 -14.08 -4.15
C PHE A 191 -12.80 -12.74 -4.23
N PHE A 192 -12.79 -12.05 -3.10
CA PHE A 192 -12.27 -10.71 -2.90
C PHE A 192 -11.41 -10.67 -1.62
N PRO A 193 -10.13 -11.05 -1.72
CA PRO A 193 -9.20 -11.18 -0.58
C PRO A 193 -8.65 -9.84 -0.05
N PHE A 194 -9.43 -8.75 -0.17
CA PHE A 194 -8.97 -7.39 0.15
C PHE A 194 -9.81 -6.76 1.25
N HIS A 195 -9.33 -5.64 1.79
CA HIS A 195 -10.02 -4.89 2.82
C HIS A 195 -11.43 -4.49 2.38
N VAL A 196 -12.41 -4.58 3.31
CA VAL A 196 -13.84 -4.32 3.04
C VAL A 196 -14.13 -2.96 2.41
N THR A 197 -13.33 -1.94 2.74
CA THR A 197 -13.47 -0.60 2.14
C THR A 197 -13.26 -0.62 0.63
N ALA A 198 -12.42 -1.51 0.09
CA ALA A 198 -12.18 -1.58 -1.35
C ALA A 198 -13.33 -2.18 -2.17
N ARG A 199 -14.36 -2.78 -1.54
CA ARG A 199 -15.41 -3.54 -2.24
C ARG A 199 -16.23 -2.71 -3.21
N LYS A 200 -16.66 -1.52 -2.80
CA LYS A 200 -17.52 -0.64 -3.59
C LYS A 200 -16.84 -0.27 -4.91
N ASP A 201 -15.58 0.13 -4.83
CA ASP A 201 -14.77 0.44 -6.00
C ASP A 201 -14.44 -0.80 -6.82
N ALA A 202 -14.19 -1.94 -6.18
CA ALA A 202 -13.99 -3.20 -6.89
C ALA A 202 -15.21 -3.57 -7.74
N VAL A 203 -16.43 -3.49 -7.19
CA VAL A 203 -17.67 -3.72 -7.95
C VAL A 203 -17.77 -2.77 -9.12
N ALA A 204 -17.57 -1.47 -8.89
CA ALA A 204 -17.71 -0.47 -9.94
C ALA A 204 -16.60 -0.50 -11.00
N LEU A 205 -15.42 -1.03 -10.68
CA LEU A 205 -14.35 -1.32 -11.63
C LEU A 205 -14.56 -2.64 -12.38
N GLY A 206 -15.66 -3.34 -12.16
CA GLY A 206 -15.94 -4.61 -12.83
C GLY A 206 -15.12 -5.78 -12.28
N TRP A 207 -14.77 -5.78 -10.99
CA TRP A 207 -14.00 -6.88 -10.38
C TRP A 207 -14.73 -8.21 -10.50
N ASP A 208 -14.09 -9.18 -11.13
CA ASP A 208 -14.66 -10.51 -11.38
C ASP A 208 -13.60 -11.62 -11.30
N TRP A 209 -14.01 -12.88 -11.47
CA TRP A 209 -13.13 -14.06 -11.41
C TRP A 209 -11.92 -13.97 -12.33
N GLN A 210 -12.05 -13.32 -13.50
CA GLN A 210 -10.90 -13.07 -14.38
C GLN A 210 -9.84 -12.22 -13.69
N TYR A 211 -10.26 -11.18 -12.95
CA TYR A 211 -9.33 -10.36 -12.19
C TYR A 211 -8.67 -11.19 -11.09
N THR A 212 -9.47 -11.85 -10.25
CA THR A 212 -8.97 -12.65 -9.13
C THR A 212 -7.93 -13.69 -9.60
N LEU A 213 -8.22 -14.41 -10.68
CA LEU A 213 -7.28 -15.40 -11.25
C LEU A 213 -6.07 -14.76 -11.94
N SER A 214 -6.24 -13.59 -12.59
CA SER A 214 -5.12 -12.85 -13.18
C SER A 214 -4.18 -12.31 -12.09
N ALA A 215 -4.72 -11.85 -10.96
CA ALA A 215 -3.95 -11.41 -9.81
C ALA A 215 -3.14 -12.57 -9.23
N ALA A 216 -3.76 -13.73 -9.00
CA ALA A 216 -3.10 -14.94 -8.52
C ALA A 216 -1.99 -15.42 -9.49
N ARG A 217 -2.30 -15.47 -10.80
CA ARG A 217 -1.29 -15.78 -11.84
C ARG A 217 -0.11 -14.80 -11.79
N SER A 218 -0.40 -13.50 -11.69
CA SER A 218 0.62 -12.45 -11.66
C SER A 218 1.46 -12.49 -10.38
N MET A 219 0.89 -12.94 -9.27
CA MET A 219 1.62 -13.20 -8.02
C MET A 219 2.58 -14.38 -8.19
N LEU A 220 2.08 -15.52 -8.69
CA LEU A 220 2.89 -16.71 -8.93
C LEU A 220 4.03 -16.43 -9.92
N GLN A 221 3.73 -15.80 -11.06
CA GLN A 221 4.74 -15.48 -12.07
C GLN A 221 5.83 -14.57 -11.53
N ARG A 222 5.47 -13.53 -10.77
CA ARG A 222 6.46 -12.62 -10.15
C ARG A 222 7.30 -13.35 -9.11
N MET A 223 6.68 -14.20 -8.29
CA MET A 223 7.40 -15.04 -7.33
C MET A 223 8.44 -15.90 -8.07
N ARG A 224 8.03 -16.68 -9.07
CA ARG A 224 8.92 -17.57 -9.84
C ARG A 224 10.03 -16.81 -10.58
N SER A 225 9.70 -15.70 -11.24
CA SER A 225 10.65 -15.01 -12.13
C SER A 225 11.60 -14.03 -11.41
N ALA A 226 11.24 -13.57 -10.22
CA ALA A 226 12.05 -12.62 -9.46
C ALA A 226 12.55 -13.21 -8.14
N CYS A 227 11.66 -13.39 -7.16
CA CYS A 227 12.04 -13.73 -5.78
C CYS A 227 12.57 -15.17 -5.64
N ASN A 228 11.95 -16.13 -6.34
CA ASN A 228 12.31 -17.54 -6.30
C ASN A 228 13.20 -17.99 -7.47
N ARG A 229 13.67 -17.06 -8.31
CA ARG A 229 14.31 -17.37 -9.61
C ARG A 229 15.45 -18.38 -9.51
N LEU A 230 16.29 -18.28 -8.48
CA LEU A 230 17.43 -19.19 -8.28
C LEU A 230 16.97 -20.57 -7.83
N ALA A 231 15.97 -20.65 -6.94
CA ALA A 231 15.39 -21.93 -6.51
C ALA A 231 14.65 -22.62 -7.66
N GLU A 232 13.91 -21.87 -8.49
CA GLU A 232 13.29 -22.40 -9.72
C GLU A 232 14.36 -22.96 -10.67
N ALA A 233 15.45 -22.23 -10.89
CA ALA A 233 16.55 -22.70 -11.75
C ALA A 233 17.26 -23.94 -11.18
N ALA A 234 17.30 -24.10 -9.87
CA ALA A 234 17.82 -25.28 -9.17
C ALA A 234 16.81 -26.45 -9.09
N GLY A 235 15.59 -26.29 -9.61
CA GLY A 235 14.54 -27.31 -9.54
C GLY A 235 13.89 -27.46 -8.15
N LEU A 236 14.11 -26.49 -7.26
CA LEU A 236 13.57 -26.43 -5.89
C LEU A 236 12.25 -25.65 -5.80
N GLY A 237 11.73 -25.15 -6.93
CA GLY A 237 10.42 -24.52 -7.00
C GLY A 237 9.28 -25.52 -6.86
N GLU A 238 8.15 -25.08 -6.32
CA GLU A 238 6.94 -25.90 -6.15
C GLU A 238 6.20 -26.06 -7.49
N LYS A 239 6.33 -27.23 -8.11
CA LYS A 239 5.93 -27.49 -9.52
C LYS A 239 4.42 -27.49 -9.71
N GLY A 240 3.69 -28.07 -8.76
CA GLY A 240 2.24 -28.20 -8.80
C GLY A 240 1.47 -26.88 -8.65
N MET A 241 2.11 -25.76 -8.36
CA MET A 241 1.37 -24.51 -8.18
C MET A 241 0.90 -23.89 -9.50
N ASP A 242 -0.38 -23.51 -9.52
CA ASP A 242 -1.04 -22.74 -10.57
C ASP A 242 -1.85 -21.58 -9.97
N LYS A 243 -2.52 -20.80 -10.82
CA LYS A 243 -3.31 -19.63 -10.40
C LYS A 243 -4.49 -19.99 -9.48
N GLU A 244 -5.10 -21.17 -9.61
CA GLU A 244 -6.25 -21.59 -8.80
C GLU A 244 -5.79 -22.07 -7.43
N ARG A 245 -4.71 -22.86 -7.41
CA ARG A 245 -4.07 -23.31 -6.17
C ARG A 245 -3.54 -22.15 -5.34
N VAL A 246 -3.04 -21.08 -5.98
CA VAL A 246 -2.71 -19.83 -5.29
C VAL A 246 -3.95 -19.19 -4.64
N LEU A 247 -5.13 -19.25 -5.26
CA LEU A 247 -6.36 -18.73 -4.65
C LEU A 247 -6.80 -19.55 -3.45
N TYR A 248 -6.77 -20.88 -3.55
CA TYR A 248 -7.07 -21.76 -2.43
C TYR A 248 -6.08 -21.51 -1.27
N TRP A 249 -4.79 -21.38 -1.57
CA TRP A 249 -3.80 -21.03 -0.56
C TRP A 249 -4.05 -19.65 0.07
N ILE A 250 -4.39 -18.63 -0.72
CA ILE A 250 -4.79 -17.32 -0.18
C ILE A 250 -6.00 -17.47 0.75
N CYS A 251 -6.99 -18.28 0.37
CA CYS A 251 -8.15 -18.58 1.20
C CYS A 251 -7.74 -19.20 2.54
N HIS A 252 -6.89 -20.23 2.52
CA HIS A 252 -6.33 -20.86 3.72
C HIS A 252 -5.64 -19.85 4.63
N VAL A 253 -4.78 -19.00 4.07
CA VAL A 253 -4.06 -17.98 4.84
C VAL A 253 -5.02 -16.97 5.46
N LEU A 254 -6.02 -16.51 4.71
CA LEU A 254 -6.99 -15.54 5.20
C LEU A 254 -7.92 -16.11 6.27
N CYS A 255 -8.40 -17.35 6.09
CA CYS A 255 -9.25 -18.01 7.08
C CYS A 255 -8.49 -18.31 8.38
N ARG A 256 -7.19 -18.62 8.28
CA ARG A 256 -6.30 -18.79 9.45
C ARG A 256 -5.96 -17.45 10.12
N GLN A 257 -5.76 -16.39 9.34
CA GLN A 257 -5.50 -15.06 9.84
C GLN A 257 -6.81 -14.39 10.25
N ALA A 258 -7.29 -14.66 11.47
CA ALA A 258 -8.32 -13.84 12.10
C ALA A 258 -7.96 -12.35 11.92
N ALA A 259 -8.90 -11.59 11.36
CA ALA A 259 -8.69 -10.44 10.49
C ALA A 259 -7.81 -9.27 10.99
N PHE A 260 -6.48 -9.36 11.11
CA PHE A 260 -5.65 -8.20 11.52
C PHE A 260 -4.24 -8.17 10.94
N GLY A 261 -4.06 -7.34 9.91
CA GLY A 261 -2.78 -6.95 9.32
C GLY A 261 -2.89 -5.55 8.71
N LEU A 262 -1.84 -5.05 8.04
CA LEU A 262 -1.97 -3.86 7.21
C LEU A 262 -3.12 -4.04 6.19
N PRO A 263 -3.85 -2.98 5.83
CA PRO A 263 -4.93 -3.07 4.85
C PRO A 263 -4.40 -3.59 3.52
N ARG A 264 -4.93 -4.73 3.07
CA ARG A 264 -4.59 -5.31 1.77
C ARG A 264 -5.48 -4.69 0.71
N LEU A 265 -4.88 -4.02 -0.26
CA LEU A 265 -5.56 -3.38 -1.38
C LEU A 265 -5.18 -4.07 -2.71
N PRO A 266 -6.08 -4.03 -3.71
CA PRO A 266 -5.80 -4.56 -5.03
C PRO A 266 -4.92 -3.64 -5.89
N TRP A 267 -4.68 -2.41 -5.44
CA TRP A 267 -4.08 -1.36 -6.27
C TRP A 267 -2.61 -1.60 -6.57
N ASP A 268 -2.30 -1.77 -7.85
CA ASP A 268 -0.92 -1.88 -8.33
C ASP A 268 -0.08 -0.69 -7.85
N CYS A 269 1.14 -0.98 -7.40
CA CYS A 269 2.12 -0.01 -6.89
C CYS A 269 1.71 0.79 -5.64
N SER A 270 0.56 0.52 -5.01
CA SER A 270 0.27 1.01 -3.65
C SER A 270 1.22 0.33 -2.63
N PRO A 271 1.66 1.03 -1.57
CA PRO A 271 2.29 0.39 -0.41
C PRO A 271 1.39 -0.69 0.20
N CYS A 272 0.08 -0.46 0.22
CA CYS A 272 -0.92 -1.41 0.73
C CYS A 272 -1.26 -2.53 -0.25
N LYS A 273 -0.61 -2.61 -1.43
CA LYS A 273 -0.85 -3.68 -2.40
C LYS A 273 -0.55 -5.03 -1.76
N ILE A 274 -1.48 -5.98 -1.88
CA ILE A 274 -1.22 -7.36 -1.49
C ILE A 274 0.00 -7.96 -2.24
N SER A 275 0.84 -8.68 -1.51
CA SER A 275 2.10 -9.22 -2.02
C SER A 275 2.50 -10.49 -1.28
N LEU A 276 3.08 -11.45 -2.03
CA LEU A 276 3.76 -12.59 -1.43
C LEU A 276 5.10 -12.14 -0.84
N CYS A 277 5.43 -12.65 0.34
CA CYS A 277 6.70 -12.45 1.05
C CYS A 277 7.38 -13.78 1.37
N HIS A 278 8.68 -13.73 1.67
CA HIS A 278 9.35 -14.80 2.41
C HIS A 278 8.89 -14.73 3.87
N ASP A 279 8.51 -15.86 4.45
CA ASP A 279 8.03 -15.89 5.82
C ASP A 279 9.16 -15.78 6.85
N GLN A 280 10.35 -16.34 6.64
CA GLN A 280 11.38 -16.43 7.71
C GLN A 280 12.79 -16.01 7.30
N GLU A 281 13.29 -16.44 6.12
CA GLU A 281 14.67 -16.18 5.70
C GLU A 281 14.75 -15.80 4.21
N HIS A 282 15.55 -14.78 3.88
CA HIS A 282 15.94 -14.53 2.50
C HIS A 282 16.99 -15.56 2.06
N GLY A 283 16.79 -16.19 0.90
CA GLY A 283 17.72 -17.18 0.34
C GLY A 283 17.24 -18.63 0.37
N ILE A 284 16.12 -18.92 1.04
CA ILE A 284 15.42 -20.21 0.91
C ILE A 284 14.39 -20.18 -0.23
N ALA A 285 14.02 -21.36 -0.74
CA ALA A 285 12.98 -21.48 -1.74
C ALA A 285 11.63 -20.99 -1.19
N MET A 286 10.88 -20.26 -2.01
CA MET A 286 9.51 -19.83 -1.75
C MET A 286 8.52 -20.95 -2.11
N LEU A 287 7.89 -21.54 -1.09
CA LEU A 287 6.99 -22.68 -1.18
C LEU A 287 5.67 -22.35 -0.50
N PHE A 288 4.54 -22.77 -1.09
CA PHE A 288 3.21 -22.60 -0.51
C PHE A 288 2.85 -23.71 0.48
N GLY A 289 3.68 -24.77 0.57
CA GLY A 289 3.44 -25.91 1.44
C GLY A 289 2.53 -26.94 0.79
N LEU A 290 2.57 -27.06 -0.54
CA LEU A 290 1.77 -28.03 -1.29
C LEU A 290 2.29 -29.45 -1.06
N ASP A 291 1.44 -30.32 -0.52
CA ASP A 291 1.73 -31.74 -0.35
C ASP A 291 1.43 -32.54 -1.63
N GLU A 292 2.43 -32.60 -2.51
CA GLU A 292 2.35 -33.35 -3.77
C GLU A 292 2.32 -34.88 -3.58
N SER A 293 2.60 -35.39 -2.37
CA SER A 293 2.67 -36.84 -2.10
C SER A 293 1.30 -37.52 -2.10
N ARG A 294 0.21 -36.75 -1.96
CA ARG A 294 -1.18 -37.25 -1.91
C ARG A 294 -1.71 -37.75 -3.25
N GLY A 295 -0.99 -37.53 -4.36
CA GLY A 295 -1.37 -37.95 -5.71
C GLY A 295 -2.46 -37.08 -6.33
N THR A 296 -3.64 -37.00 -5.69
CA THR A 296 -4.75 -36.13 -6.13
C THR A 296 -4.77 -34.85 -5.29
N PHE A 297 -4.94 -33.70 -5.96
CA PHE A 297 -5.07 -32.42 -5.28
C PHE A 297 -6.43 -32.29 -4.59
N ASP A 298 -6.40 -31.98 -3.30
CA ASP A 298 -7.54 -31.69 -2.43
C ASP A 298 -7.41 -30.24 -1.96
N HIS A 299 -8.38 -29.40 -2.29
CA HIS A 299 -8.31 -27.96 -2.00
C HIS A 299 -8.34 -27.62 -0.51
N VAL A 300 -8.74 -28.55 0.38
CA VAL A 300 -8.73 -28.38 1.83
C VAL A 300 -7.48 -29.00 2.46
N GLN A 301 -7.04 -30.17 1.98
CA GLN A 301 -6.03 -31.00 2.65
C GLN A 301 -4.64 -30.96 2.00
N SER A 302 -4.50 -30.45 0.78
CA SER A 302 -3.21 -30.44 0.07
C SER A 302 -2.27 -29.31 0.51
N PHE A 303 -2.70 -28.38 1.37
CA PHE A 303 -1.82 -27.33 1.90
C PHE A 303 -1.45 -27.59 3.35
N ASP A 304 -0.16 -27.77 3.60
CA ASP A 304 0.44 -27.75 4.92
C ASP A 304 1.06 -26.37 5.16
N LEU A 305 0.28 -25.46 5.76
CA LEU A 305 0.73 -24.09 6.03
C LEU A 305 1.92 -24.03 7.00
N ALA A 306 2.25 -25.10 7.74
CA ALA A 306 3.45 -25.13 8.56
C ALA A 306 4.73 -25.37 7.73
N LYS A 307 4.58 -25.89 6.51
CA LYS A 307 5.67 -26.05 5.53
C LYS A 307 5.75 -24.90 4.52
N ALA A 308 4.80 -23.97 4.54
CA ALA A 308 4.85 -22.79 3.71
C ALA A 308 6.03 -21.91 4.15
N THR A 309 6.87 -21.52 3.19
CA THR A 309 7.96 -20.56 3.40
C THR A 309 7.60 -19.18 2.83
N VAL A 310 6.39 -19.06 2.29
CA VAL A 310 5.82 -17.79 1.83
C VAL A 310 4.71 -17.31 2.75
N CYS A 311 4.60 -15.99 2.88
CA CYS A 311 3.53 -15.31 3.59
C CYS A 311 2.75 -14.37 2.65
N LEU A 312 1.59 -13.91 3.12
CA LEU A 312 0.73 -12.94 2.41
C LEU A 312 0.55 -11.69 3.26
N ASP A 313 1.14 -10.59 2.80
CA ASP A 313 1.05 -9.28 3.46
C ASP A 313 0.95 -8.16 2.40
N THR A 314 1.15 -6.93 2.80
CA THR A 314 1.26 -5.75 1.96
C THR A 314 2.68 -5.56 1.44
N LYS A 315 2.80 -4.91 0.29
CA LYS A 315 4.11 -4.51 -0.24
C LYS A 315 4.89 -3.66 0.78
N ALA A 316 4.21 -2.79 1.52
CA ALA A 316 4.77 -1.99 2.60
C ALA A 316 5.45 -2.87 3.63
N ALA A 317 4.74 -3.86 4.19
CA ALA A 317 5.32 -4.82 5.14
C ALA A 317 6.51 -5.57 4.52
N ASN A 318 6.35 -6.13 3.32
CA ASN A 318 7.38 -6.93 2.67
C ASN A 318 8.67 -6.14 2.41
N MET A 319 8.53 -4.88 1.97
CA MET A 319 9.68 -4.02 1.70
C MET A 319 10.29 -3.52 2.99
N ALA A 320 9.47 -3.15 3.98
CA ALA A 320 9.94 -2.70 5.28
C ALA A 320 10.66 -3.83 6.05
N MET A 321 10.24 -5.09 5.85
CA MET A 321 10.81 -6.33 6.42
C MET A 321 11.99 -6.91 5.62
N TRP A 322 12.47 -6.22 4.59
CA TRP A 322 13.58 -6.71 3.76
C TRP A 322 14.83 -6.96 4.63
N ASP A 323 15.28 -8.21 4.70
CA ASP A 323 16.38 -8.69 5.55
C ASP A 323 16.13 -8.60 7.07
N PHE A 324 14.85 -8.67 7.51
CA PHE A 324 14.47 -8.68 8.94
C PHE A 324 13.76 -9.96 9.37
N HIS A 325 13.99 -10.34 10.63
CA HIS A 325 13.29 -11.48 11.23
C HIS A 325 11.83 -11.12 11.54
N PRO A 326 10.84 -11.99 11.26
CA PRO A 326 9.41 -11.70 11.43
C PRO A 326 8.99 -11.18 12.82
N SER A 327 9.68 -11.62 13.88
CA SER A 327 9.41 -11.13 15.25
C SER A 327 9.68 -9.63 15.44
N GLU A 328 10.46 -9.01 14.56
CA GLU A 328 10.71 -7.56 14.57
C GLU A 328 9.52 -6.74 14.08
N TRP A 329 8.55 -7.37 13.40
CA TRP A 329 7.33 -6.69 12.96
C TRP A 329 6.61 -6.02 14.13
N PHE A 330 6.30 -6.80 15.18
CA PHE A 330 5.52 -6.32 16.32
C PHE A 330 6.35 -5.46 17.28
N THR A 331 7.64 -5.76 17.42
CA THR A 331 8.50 -5.12 18.44
C THR A 331 9.24 -3.89 17.93
N VAL A 332 9.43 -3.75 16.61
CA VAL A 332 10.21 -2.66 16.02
C VAL A 332 9.42 -1.93 14.94
N LEU A 333 9.00 -2.61 13.87
CA LEU A 333 8.46 -1.91 12.70
C LEU A 333 7.07 -1.31 12.92
N ARG A 334 6.15 -2.05 13.52
CA ARG A 334 4.81 -1.55 13.82
C ARG A 334 4.86 -0.34 14.76
N PRO A 335 5.56 -0.37 15.91
CA PRO A 335 5.74 0.82 16.74
C PRO A 335 6.35 2.00 15.98
N MET A 336 7.34 1.75 15.12
CA MET A 336 7.99 2.80 14.32
C MET A 336 7.05 3.43 13.30
N LEU A 337 6.23 2.64 12.60
CA LEU A 337 5.20 3.15 11.68
C LEU A 337 4.13 3.95 12.42
N LEU A 338 3.68 3.49 13.59
CA LEU A 338 2.70 4.20 14.41
C LEU A 338 3.20 5.57 14.90
N GLN A 339 4.52 5.76 14.99
CA GLN A 339 5.15 7.04 15.34
C GLN A 339 5.27 8.01 14.17
N VAL A 340 4.92 7.65 12.94
CA VAL A 340 4.89 8.61 11.83
C VAL A 340 3.74 9.59 12.07
N PRO A 341 4.01 10.88 12.33
CA PRO A 341 2.99 11.83 12.71
C PRO A 341 2.08 12.20 11.53
N LEU A 342 0.84 12.57 11.82
CA LEU A 342 -0.07 13.08 10.80
C LEU A 342 0.50 14.38 10.20
N TYR A 343 0.88 15.32 11.07
CA TYR A 343 1.49 16.60 10.68
C TYR A 343 2.99 16.59 10.95
N HIS A 344 3.74 17.19 10.03
CA HIS A 344 5.19 17.33 10.11
C HIS A 344 5.57 18.61 9.37
N PRO A 345 6.70 19.25 9.68
CA PRO A 345 7.17 20.40 8.91
C PRO A 345 7.25 20.19 7.38
N PHE A 346 7.28 18.94 6.92
CA PHE A 346 7.46 18.58 5.51
C PHE A 346 6.25 17.91 4.86
N TRP A 347 5.21 17.59 5.62
CA TRP A 347 3.96 17.07 5.10
C TRP A 347 2.81 17.40 6.04
N ARG A 348 1.65 17.66 5.48
CA ARG A 348 0.44 17.95 6.24
C ARG A 348 -0.73 17.51 5.38
N PRO A 349 -1.17 16.25 5.50
CA PRO A 349 -2.32 15.76 4.75
C PRO A 349 -3.51 16.69 5.00
N ASP A 350 -4.06 17.22 3.91
CA ASP A 350 -5.30 17.96 3.92
C ASP A 350 -6.46 17.01 4.25
N GLU A 351 -7.46 17.51 4.96
CA GLU A 351 -8.64 16.72 5.31
C GLU A 351 -9.34 16.19 4.05
N SER A 352 -9.31 16.96 2.96
CA SER A 352 -9.94 16.60 1.69
C SER A 352 -9.22 15.47 0.94
N LEU A 353 -8.01 15.07 1.37
CA LEU A 353 -7.25 14.00 0.72
C LEU A 353 -8.03 12.68 0.75
N GLY A 354 -8.85 12.44 1.77
CA GLY A 354 -9.64 11.22 1.95
C GLY A 354 -11.14 11.38 1.74
N ASP A 355 -11.62 12.53 1.27
CA ASP A 355 -13.06 12.77 1.10
C ASP A 355 -13.67 11.84 0.05
N ALA A 356 -13.04 11.76 -1.11
CA ALA A 356 -13.44 10.90 -2.21
C ALA A 356 -12.23 10.57 -3.10
N SER A 357 -12.37 9.53 -3.93
CA SER A 357 -11.43 9.29 -5.03
C SER A 357 -11.39 10.48 -6.00
N TRP A 358 -10.20 10.87 -6.45
CA TRP A 358 -10.02 11.96 -7.42
C TRP A 358 -10.38 11.59 -8.85
N LEU A 359 -10.29 10.31 -9.18
CA LEU A 359 -10.98 9.78 -10.35
C LEU A 359 -12.43 9.72 -9.90
N GLU A 360 -13.31 10.50 -10.54
CA GLU A 360 -14.77 10.61 -10.29
C GLU A 360 -15.37 9.40 -9.59
N PRO A 361 -16.37 9.58 -8.70
CA PRO A 361 -16.85 8.51 -7.85
C PRO A 361 -16.98 7.22 -8.64
N VAL A 362 -16.09 6.27 -8.36
CA VAL A 362 -16.21 4.93 -8.93
C VAL A 362 -17.58 4.39 -8.53
N SER A 363 -18.08 4.82 -7.36
CA SER A 363 -19.47 4.68 -6.98
C SER A 363 -20.16 6.01 -6.64
N THR A 364 -21.39 6.17 -7.14
CA THR A 364 -22.24 7.37 -7.10
C THR A 364 -22.80 7.75 -5.72
N GLU A 365 -22.72 6.89 -4.72
CA GLU A 365 -23.27 7.18 -3.39
C GLU A 365 -22.26 7.91 -2.50
N PRO A 366 -22.62 9.04 -1.87
CA PRO A 366 -21.76 9.71 -0.90
C PRO A 366 -21.50 8.79 0.29
N GLU A 367 -20.24 8.60 0.65
CA GLU A 367 -19.84 7.78 1.79
C GLU A 367 -19.47 8.67 2.97
N PHE A 368 -19.90 8.26 4.16
CA PHE A 368 -19.47 8.93 5.39
C PHE A 368 -18.00 8.64 5.66
N VAL A 369 -17.19 9.70 5.71
CA VAL A 369 -15.77 9.68 6.04
C VAL A 369 -15.50 10.56 7.25
N VAL A 370 -14.45 10.23 7.99
CA VAL A 370 -13.96 11.07 9.08
C VAL A 370 -12.45 11.25 8.89
N PRO A 371 -11.97 12.47 8.63
CA PRO A 371 -10.55 12.73 8.56
C PRO A 371 -9.88 12.48 9.93
N PRO A 372 -8.59 12.11 9.93
CA PRO A 372 -7.85 11.95 11.16
C PRO A 372 -7.56 13.30 11.82
N PHE A 373 -7.49 13.30 13.14
CA PHE A 373 -7.06 14.47 13.90
C PHE A 373 -5.54 14.39 14.13
N PRO A 374 -4.81 15.51 13.98
CA PRO A 374 -3.38 15.54 14.26
C PRO A 374 -3.09 15.32 15.73
N GLN A 375 -1.92 14.74 16.03
CA GLN A 375 -1.47 14.56 17.42
C GLN A 375 -1.02 15.88 18.06
N PHE A 376 -0.55 16.83 17.25
CA PHE A 376 -0.06 18.15 17.64
C PHE A 376 -0.02 19.04 16.39
N GLU A 377 -0.03 20.35 16.56
CA GLU A 377 0.04 21.30 15.45
C GLU A 377 1.48 21.69 15.10
N VAL A 378 1.79 21.64 13.80
CA VAL A 378 3.06 22.13 13.26
C VAL A 378 2.85 22.71 11.85
N PRO A 379 3.39 23.92 11.57
CA PRO A 379 3.27 24.54 10.25
C PRO A 379 4.17 23.86 9.21
N LEU A 380 3.74 23.90 7.96
CA LEU A 380 4.58 23.51 6.82
C LEU A 380 5.65 24.57 6.58
N VAL A 381 6.85 24.10 6.28
CA VAL A 381 7.94 24.97 5.81
C VAL A 381 7.63 25.50 4.40
N SER A 382 8.20 26.64 4.01
CA SER A 382 8.02 27.15 2.63
C SER A 382 8.60 26.20 1.58
N LEU A 383 7.93 26.07 0.44
CA LEU A 383 8.45 25.37 -0.73
C LEU A 383 9.63 26.07 -1.39
N ASP A 384 9.83 27.37 -1.15
CA ASP A 384 10.87 28.15 -1.85
C ASP A 384 12.27 27.57 -1.61
N GLY A 385 12.54 27.08 -0.40
CA GLY A 385 13.79 26.38 -0.09
C GLY A 385 14.00 25.07 -0.88
N PHE A 386 12.93 24.47 -1.41
CA PHE A 386 12.99 23.29 -2.27
C PHE A 386 13.05 23.65 -3.76
N LEU A 387 12.53 24.82 -4.15
CA LEU A 387 12.46 25.29 -5.53
C LEU A 387 13.75 25.99 -5.96
N ASP A 388 14.37 26.76 -5.07
CA ASP A 388 15.52 27.60 -5.41
C ASP A 388 16.84 26.81 -5.50
N GLY A 389 16.84 25.53 -5.11
CA GLY A 389 18.02 24.66 -5.08
C GLY A 389 19.15 25.18 -4.18
N ARG A 390 18.92 26.27 -3.43
CA ARG A 390 19.89 26.88 -2.52
C ARG A 390 19.89 26.11 -1.21
N THR A 391 21.05 25.57 -0.89
CA THR A 391 21.39 24.68 0.24
C THR A 391 21.28 25.31 1.63
N ASN A 392 20.93 26.60 1.76
CA ASN A 392 20.92 27.30 3.03
C ASN A 392 19.57 27.15 3.74
N ALA A 393 19.33 25.89 4.11
CA ALA A 393 18.88 25.45 5.42
C ALA A 393 17.61 26.13 5.96
N ILE A 394 16.47 25.48 5.73
CA ILE A 394 15.33 25.57 6.65
C ILE A 394 15.86 25.19 8.03
N THR A 395 16.12 26.21 8.85
CA THR A 395 16.81 26.12 10.15
C THR A 395 15.92 26.58 11.29
N ASN A 396 14.73 27.06 10.94
CA ASN A 396 13.73 27.53 11.88
C ASN A 396 12.46 26.72 11.66
N PHE A 397 12.16 25.86 12.63
CA PHE A 397 10.94 25.07 12.68
C PHE A 397 10.09 25.59 13.84
N PRO A 398 9.11 26.48 13.60
CA PRO A 398 8.27 27.00 14.67
C PRO A 398 7.30 25.94 15.18
N CYS A 399 6.99 25.99 16.48
CA CYS A 399 5.87 25.26 17.05
C CYS A 399 4.54 25.86 16.56
N GLY A 400 3.52 25.03 16.34
CA GLY A 400 2.17 25.52 16.01
C GLY A 400 1.39 26.05 17.22
N GLU A 401 1.86 25.76 18.44
CA GLU A 401 1.10 25.97 19.70
C GLU A 401 1.77 26.97 20.64
N CYS A 402 3.04 27.31 20.43
CA CYS A 402 3.80 28.26 21.25
C CYS A 402 4.77 29.09 20.39
N GLU A 403 5.46 30.05 21.02
CA GLU A 403 6.39 30.96 20.34
C GLU A 403 7.80 30.35 20.14
N GLU A 404 8.02 29.07 20.53
CA GLU A 404 9.32 28.42 20.39
C GLU A 404 9.65 28.04 18.94
N THR A 405 10.94 28.12 18.61
CA THR A 405 11.49 27.72 17.31
C THR A 405 12.65 26.76 17.47
N PHE A 406 12.70 25.74 16.64
CA PHE A 406 13.67 24.66 16.73
C PHE A 406 14.63 24.63 15.54
N ALA A 407 15.83 24.10 15.77
CA ALA A 407 16.88 23.99 14.77
C ALA A 407 16.66 22.82 13.80
N THR A 408 15.94 21.78 14.23
CA THR A 408 15.69 20.59 13.41
C THR A 408 14.21 20.20 13.43
N PRO A 409 13.73 19.48 12.39
CA PRO A 409 12.40 18.88 12.42
C PRO A 409 12.24 17.91 13.59
N GLY A 410 13.28 17.17 13.96
CA GLY A 410 13.23 16.22 15.07
C GLY A 410 12.96 16.89 16.42
N ASP A 411 13.52 18.08 16.64
CA ASP A 411 13.37 18.82 17.89
C ASP A 411 11.95 19.38 18.05
N VAL A 412 11.37 19.99 17.00
CA VAL A 412 9.96 20.45 17.05
C VAL A 412 9.00 19.27 17.22
N MET A 413 9.33 18.14 16.60
CA MET A 413 8.56 16.90 16.71
C MET A 413 8.65 16.26 18.11
N ALA A 414 9.75 16.47 18.84
CA ALA A 414 9.92 16.03 20.21
C ALA A 414 9.27 16.99 21.21
N HIS A 415 9.20 18.29 20.89
CA HIS A 415 8.52 19.28 21.71
C HIS A 415 6.99 19.14 21.68
N GLY A 416 6.40 18.87 20.51
CA GLY A 416 4.95 18.72 20.36
C GLY A 416 4.38 17.36 20.80
N ARG A 417 5.21 16.42 21.28
CA ARG A 417 4.80 15.09 21.74
C ARG A 417 4.94 14.98 23.25
#